data_AF-A0A8T6N8A3-F1
#
_entry.id   AF-A0A8T6N8A3-F1
#
_cell.length_a   1.000
_cell.length_b   1.000
_cell.length_c   1.000
_cell.angle_alpha   90.00
_cell.angle_beta   90.00
_cell.angle_gamma   90.00
#
_symmetry.space_group_name_H-M   'P 1'
#
loop_
_entity.id
_entity.type
_entity.pdbx_description
1 polymer ?
#
loop_
_entity_poly.entity_id
_entity_poly.type
_entity_poly.pdbx_seq_one_letter_code
_entity_poly.pdbx_strand_id
1 'polypeptide(L)'
;RTDLINMYKSLWRPLESQTPAGLQGFFMGDLLYVGTPQKQGNTYVFTPNTVTYSVDAGSDLGKQIANSQAAVAVHTYKTGPQDSGKPFHAVEKLPKGSILFVGPKMKDTPKVDVPMDRLQQLDSTVKSNRNVIARLFNPMTLRSQKLSNLPALMKQFANAKVREGNFNNMAQQFIEWAPTKVTDAKAQRLTQHVKENARAVDLVFKLFNAIAVIKTQIVRSLDQQGSGITASIDGESGHEGYVAGGLKYVDRLRFSRSNFAKNLQ
;
A
#
# COMPACT_ATOMS: atom_id res chain seq x y z
N ARG A 1 4.05 -11.09 25.25
CA ARG A 1 2.84 -10.21 25.21
C ARG A 1 2.84 -9.15 26.32
N THR A 2 3.66 -9.29 27.37
CA THR A 2 3.78 -8.32 28.48
C THR A 2 4.24 -6.93 28.01
N ASP A 3 5.13 -6.87 27.02
CA ASP A 3 5.68 -5.59 26.52
C ASP A 3 4.61 -4.70 25.88
N LEU A 4 3.69 -5.31 25.12
CA LEU A 4 2.57 -4.60 24.52
C LEU A 4 1.63 -4.02 25.59
N ILE A 5 1.36 -4.77 26.66
CA ILE A 5 0.52 -4.31 27.77
C ILE A 5 1.19 -3.13 28.49
N ASN A 6 2.49 -3.21 28.75
CA ASN A 6 3.24 -2.14 29.41
C ASN A 6 3.29 -0.87 28.55
N MET A 7 3.43 -1.02 27.23
CA MET A 7 3.36 0.08 26.28
C MET A 7 1.98 0.77 26.32
N TYR A 8 0.87 0.01 26.30
CA TYR A 8 -0.45 0.64 26.43
C TYR A 8 -0.65 1.35 27.77
N LYS A 9 -0.15 0.77 28.87
CA LYS A 9 -0.21 1.39 30.19
C LYS A 9 0.53 2.73 30.24
N SER A 10 1.69 2.85 29.57
CA SER A 10 2.44 4.11 29.54
C SER A 10 1.78 5.16 28.66
N LEU A 11 1.10 4.75 27.58
CA LEU A 11 0.45 5.67 26.64
C LEU A 11 -0.96 6.12 27.05
N TRP A 12 -1.67 5.35 27.89
CA TRP A 12 -3.08 5.62 28.18
C TRP A 12 -3.33 7.02 28.73
N ARG A 13 -2.61 7.42 29.81
CA ARG A 13 -2.80 8.72 30.45
C ARG A 13 -2.54 9.90 29.48
N PRO A 14 -1.42 9.93 28.73
CA PRO A 14 -1.21 10.95 27.70
C PRO A 14 -2.26 10.97 26.59
N LEU A 15 -2.70 9.79 26.10
CA LEU A 15 -3.73 9.71 25.05
C LEU A 15 -5.08 10.22 25.56
N GLU A 16 -5.46 9.85 26.78
CA GLU A 16 -6.69 10.31 27.43
C GLU A 16 -6.68 11.84 27.63
N SER A 17 -5.58 12.39 28.16
CA SER A 17 -5.47 13.85 28.37
C SER A 17 -5.44 14.64 27.07
N GLN A 18 -4.97 14.04 25.98
CA GLN A 18 -4.96 14.64 24.65
C GLN A 18 -6.15 14.26 23.77
N THR A 19 -7.16 13.59 24.32
CA THR A 19 -8.43 13.36 23.62
C THR A 19 -9.35 14.57 23.84
N PRO A 20 -9.99 15.13 22.78
CA PRO A 20 -10.92 16.25 22.94
C PRO A 20 -12.02 15.93 23.96
N ALA A 21 -12.28 16.86 24.88
CA ALA A 21 -13.34 16.72 25.87
C ALA A 21 -14.71 16.56 25.18
N GLY A 22 -15.51 15.60 25.63
CA GLY A 22 -16.83 15.32 25.07
C GLY A 22 -16.82 14.67 23.68
N LEU A 23 -15.65 14.20 23.18
CA LEU A 23 -15.58 13.46 21.92
C LEU A 23 -16.52 12.25 21.97
N GLN A 24 -17.47 12.21 21.03
CA GLN A 24 -18.22 11.00 20.73
C GLN A 24 -17.51 10.25 19.59
N GLY A 25 -17.27 8.95 19.76
CA GLY A 25 -16.51 8.14 18.80
C GLY A 25 -15.02 8.04 19.11
N PHE A 26 -14.21 7.73 18.10
CA PHE A 26 -12.76 7.54 18.26
C PHE A 26 -11.98 7.85 16.99
N PHE A 27 -10.72 8.20 17.17
CA PHE A 27 -9.74 8.30 16.09
C PHE A 27 -9.03 6.96 15.90
N MET A 28 -8.74 6.59 14.65
CA MET A 28 -7.83 5.50 14.32
C MET A 28 -6.56 6.07 13.70
N GLY A 29 -5.44 5.51 14.11
CA GLY A 29 -4.13 5.84 13.59
C GLY A 29 -3.11 4.74 13.86
N ASP A 30 -1.97 4.89 13.21
CA ASP A 30 -0.86 3.96 13.31
C ASP A 30 0.17 4.49 14.31
N LEU A 31 0.61 3.64 15.24
CA LEU A 31 1.66 3.99 16.19
C LEU A 31 3.01 4.05 15.46
N LEU A 32 3.66 5.20 15.49
CA LEU A 32 4.95 5.42 14.80
C LEU A 32 6.15 5.07 15.68
N TYR A 33 6.11 5.47 16.95
CA TYR A 33 7.13 5.13 17.94
C TYR A 33 6.59 5.33 19.36
N VAL A 34 7.23 4.64 20.32
CA VAL A 34 7.10 4.86 21.76
C VAL A 34 8.49 5.02 22.35
N GLY A 35 8.68 6.07 23.14
CA GLY A 35 9.99 6.64 23.42
C GLY A 35 10.47 7.51 22.28
N THR A 36 11.04 8.67 22.59
CA THR A 36 11.63 9.56 21.59
C THR A 36 12.72 8.78 20.80
N PRO A 37 12.64 8.74 19.46
CA PRO A 37 13.64 8.06 18.64
C PRO A 37 15.06 8.56 18.93
N GLN A 38 16.03 7.67 18.81
CA GLN A 38 17.44 8.05 18.91
C GLN A 38 17.86 8.82 17.66
N LYS A 39 18.85 9.72 17.84
CA LYS A 39 19.44 10.43 16.72
C LYS A 39 20.55 9.60 16.08
N GLN A 40 20.63 9.63 14.77
CA GLN A 40 21.82 9.28 13.99
C GLN A 40 22.40 10.59 13.44
N GLY A 41 23.48 11.08 14.05
CA GLY A 41 23.95 12.45 13.80
C GLY A 41 22.90 13.49 14.19
N ASN A 42 22.49 14.35 13.25
CA ASN A 42 21.45 15.37 13.47
C ASN A 42 20.04 14.92 13.05
N THR A 43 19.82 13.61 12.86
CA THR A 43 18.57 13.10 12.28
C THR A 43 17.91 12.11 13.23
N TYR A 44 16.62 12.28 13.51
CA TYR A 44 15.81 11.25 14.16
C TYR A 44 15.49 10.14 13.16
N VAL A 45 15.76 8.89 13.53
CA VAL A 45 15.53 7.72 12.66
C VAL A 45 14.68 6.69 13.39
N PHE A 46 13.58 6.24 12.78
CA PHE A 46 12.70 5.23 13.35
C PHE A 46 12.00 4.41 12.27
N THR A 47 11.70 3.15 12.59
CA THR A 47 11.12 2.17 11.66
C THR A 47 9.92 1.49 12.33
N PRO A 48 8.70 2.08 12.26
CA PRO A 48 7.53 1.50 12.92
C PRO A 48 7.17 0.12 12.40
N ASN A 49 7.38 -0.10 11.09
CA ASN A 49 7.07 -1.37 10.44
C ASN A 49 8.04 -1.64 9.28
N THR A 50 7.61 -1.40 8.03
CA THR A 50 8.44 -1.69 6.86
C THR A 50 9.35 -0.53 6.49
N VAL A 51 8.84 0.70 6.59
CA VAL A 51 9.52 1.93 6.17
C VAL A 51 10.30 2.54 7.33
N THR A 52 11.53 2.94 7.05
CA THR A 52 12.37 3.75 7.94
C THR A 52 12.20 5.22 7.60
N TYR A 53 11.76 6.00 8.58
CA TYR A 53 11.61 7.45 8.48
C TYR A 53 12.82 8.15 9.10
N SER A 54 13.25 9.22 8.44
CA SER A 54 14.35 10.07 8.85
C SER A 54 13.89 11.53 8.84
N VAL A 55 14.08 12.22 9.95
CA VAL A 55 13.64 13.60 10.18
C VAL A 55 14.79 14.43 10.74
N ASP A 56 15.14 15.54 10.07
CA ASP A 56 16.15 16.46 10.58
C ASP A 56 15.73 17.04 11.94
N ALA A 57 16.60 16.97 12.93
CA ALA A 57 16.30 17.38 14.31
C ALA A 57 16.12 18.89 14.48
N GLY A 58 16.66 19.70 13.57
CA GLY A 58 16.48 21.15 13.52
C GLY A 58 15.17 21.61 12.88
N SER A 59 14.51 20.73 12.13
CA SER A 59 13.20 21.00 11.53
C SER A 59 12.08 21.18 12.58
N ASP A 60 10.97 21.82 12.21
CA ASP A 60 9.81 21.98 13.10
C ASP A 60 9.23 20.65 13.56
N LEU A 61 9.27 19.62 12.70
CA LEU A 61 8.86 18.27 13.07
C LEU A 61 9.90 17.61 13.98
N GLY A 62 11.20 17.79 13.72
CA GLY A 62 12.27 17.30 14.58
C GLY A 62 12.17 17.84 16.01
N LYS A 63 11.85 19.13 16.16
CA LYS A 63 11.59 19.76 17.46
C LYS A 63 10.35 19.18 18.15
N GLN A 64 9.30 18.83 17.40
CA GLN A 64 8.12 18.16 17.96
C GLN A 64 8.46 16.74 18.41
N ILE A 65 9.24 15.99 17.61
CA ILE A 65 9.72 14.65 17.96
C ILE A 65 10.52 14.72 19.27
N ALA A 66 11.45 15.67 19.40
CA ALA A 66 12.28 15.88 20.58
C ALA A 66 11.49 16.06 21.88
N ASN A 67 10.29 16.64 21.80
CA ASN A 67 9.41 16.90 22.95
C ASN A 67 8.33 15.83 23.15
N SER A 68 8.28 14.81 22.29
CA SER A 68 7.26 13.77 22.31
C SER A 68 7.76 12.48 22.95
N GLN A 69 6.90 11.82 23.70
CA GLN A 69 7.14 10.50 24.28
C GLN A 69 6.61 9.38 23.38
N ALA A 70 5.74 9.70 22.43
CA ALA A 70 5.27 8.80 21.37
C ALA A 70 4.69 9.61 20.22
N ALA A 71 4.52 8.97 19.05
CA ALA A 71 3.80 9.56 17.92
C ALA A 71 2.79 8.60 17.30
N VAL A 72 1.68 9.16 16.84
CA VAL A 72 0.58 8.44 16.17
C VAL A 72 0.22 9.14 14.86
N ALA A 73 0.22 8.39 13.76
CA ALA A 73 -0.27 8.84 12.46
C ALA A 73 -1.79 8.67 12.39
N VAL A 74 -2.55 9.72 12.71
CA VAL A 74 -4.02 9.68 12.77
C VAL A 74 -4.59 9.89 11.37
N HIS A 75 -5.39 8.95 10.88
CA HIS A 75 -5.89 8.98 9.50
C HIS A 75 -7.42 8.81 9.38
N THR A 76 -8.11 8.34 10.42
CA THR A 76 -9.56 8.08 10.36
C THR A 76 -10.26 8.53 11.64
N TYR A 77 -11.47 9.05 11.50
CA TYR A 77 -12.40 9.25 12.60
C TYR A 77 -13.64 8.35 12.42
N LYS A 78 -14.14 7.80 13.51
CA LYS A 78 -15.34 6.96 13.57
C LYS A 78 -16.28 7.45 14.66
N THR A 79 -17.56 7.53 14.38
CA THR A 79 -18.57 7.86 15.40
C THR A 79 -18.88 6.70 16.34
N GLY A 80 -18.54 5.46 15.93
CA GLY A 80 -18.69 4.27 16.76
C GLY A 80 -18.11 3.01 16.09
N PRO A 81 -18.15 1.85 16.77
CA PRO A 81 -17.49 0.63 16.29
C PRO A 81 -18.00 0.11 14.93
N GLN A 82 -19.29 0.34 14.63
CA GLN A 82 -19.93 -0.08 13.38
C GLN A 82 -19.75 0.93 12.23
N ASP A 83 -19.18 2.11 12.50
CA ASP A 83 -18.91 3.12 11.46
C ASP A 83 -17.75 2.63 10.56
N SER A 84 -17.93 2.74 9.25
CA SER A 84 -16.87 2.50 8.27
C SER A 84 -15.72 3.51 8.43
N GLY A 85 -16.01 4.68 9.01
CA GLY A 85 -15.08 5.76 9.28
C GLY A 85 -14.92 6.73 8.11
N LYS A 86 -14.45 7.93 8.43
CA LYS A 86 -14.14 9.00 7.47
C LYS A 86 -12.68 9.42 7.59
N PRO A 87 -12.02 9.79 6.48
CA PRO A 87 -10.68 10.36 6.54
C PRO A 87 -10.62 11.55 7.50
N PHE A 88 -9.63 11.54 8.39
CA PHE A 88 -9.36 12.65 9.30
C PHE A 88 -8.08 13.35 8.88
N HIS A 89 -8.14 14.68 8.76
CA HIS A 89 -7.04 15.48 8.22
C HIS A 89 -6.62 16.65 9.13
N ALA A 90 -7.37 16.90 10.20
CA ALA A 90 -7.20 18.09 11.03
C ALA A 90 -6.47 17.75 12.35
N VAL A 91 -5.34 17.05 12.25
CA VAL A 91 -4.57 16.61 13.44
C VAL A 91 -4.03 17.79 14.24
N GLU A 92 -3.81 18.93 13.59
CA GLU A 92 -3.40 20.19 14.21
C GLU A 92 -4.46 20.77 15.15
N LYS A 93 -5.73 20.32 15.02
CA LYS A 93 -6.82 20.68 15.92
C LYS A 93 -6.93 19.77 17.13
N LEU A 94 -6.17 18.67 17.18
CA LEU A 94 -6.13 17.80 18.35
C LEU A 94 -5.32 18.48 19.48
N PRO A 95 -5.67 18.24 20.75
CA PRO A 95 -4.90 18.73 21.88
C PRO A 95 -3.41 18.37 21.78
N LYS A 96 -2.55 19.35 22.03
CA LYS A 96 -1.09 19.18 22.06
C LYS A 96 -0.63 18.66 23.42
N GLY A 97 0.45 17.88 23.42
CA GLY A 97 1.03 17.29 24.63
C GLY A 97 2.19 16.35 24.30
N SER A 98 2.41 15.34 25.13
CA SER A 98 3.52 14.38 24.97
C SER A 98 3.30 13.35 23.87
N ILE A 99 2.08 13.20 23.35
CA ILE A 99 1.78 12.44 22.13
C ILE A 99 1.81 13.38 20.93
N LEU A 100 2.69 13.10 19.98
CA LEU A 100 2.73 13.79 18.70
C LEU A 100 1.73 13.16 17.73
N PHE A 101 0.68 13.91 17.37
CA PHE A 101 -0.24 13.49 16.30
C PHE A 101 0.25 13.99 14.94
N VAL A 102 0.41 13.06 14.00
CA VAL A 102 0.81 13.36 12.62
C VAL A 102 -0.33 13.01 11.67
N GLY A 103 -0.57 13.86 10.67
CA GLY A 103 -1.63 13.68 9.70
C GLY A 103 -1.12 13.02 8.42
N PRO A 104 -2.02 12.46 7.58
CA PRO A 104 -1.64 11.73 6.38
C PRO A 104 -1.34 12.63 5.16
N LYS A 105 -1.51 13.95 5.30
CA LYS A 105 -1.31 14.90 4.20
C LYS A 105 0.15 15.26 4.06
N MET A 106 0.63 15.25 2.82
CA MET A 106 1.91 15.89 2.50
C MET A 106 1.82 17.38 2.82
N LYS A 107 2.90 17.94 3.38
CA LYS A 107 2.99 19.35 3.74
C LYS A 107 2.82 20.24 2.49
N ASP A 108 3.53 19.87 1.43
CA ASP A 108 3.49 20.55 0.15
C ASP A 108 2.66 19.76 -0.86
N THR A 109 2.02 20.46 -1.79
CA THR A 109 1.32 19.81 -2.91
C THR A 109 2.35 19.34 -3.93
N PRO A 110 2.51 18.03 -4.15
CA PRO A 110 3.50 17.53 -5.08
C PRO A 110 3.07 17.77 -6.52
N LYS A 111 4.04 17.89 -7.42
CA LYS A 111 3.84 17.90 -8.87
C LYS A 111 3.95 16.47 -9.38
N VAL A 112 2.93 15.97 -10.07
CA VAL A 112 2.97 14.64 -10.68
C VAL A 112 2.97 14.80 -12.19
N ASP A 113 4.02 14.31 -12.83
CA ASP A 113 4.00 14.12 -14.28
C ASP A 113 3.31 12.78 -14.59
N VAL A 114 2.18 12.86 -15.29
CA VAL A 114 1.38 11.69 -15.64
C VAL A 114 1.64 11.39 -17.12
N PRO A 115 2.11 10.18 -17.47
CA PRO A 115 2.39 9.81 -18.86
C PRO A 115 1.08 9.58 -19.63
N MET A 116 0.43 10.68 -20.03
CA MET A 116 -0.89 10.68 -20.66
C MET A 116 -0.91 9.94 -22.00
N ASP A 117 0.17 10.03 -22.77
CA ASP A 117 0.40 9.28 -24.00
C ASP A 117 0.33 7.77 -23.76
N ARG A 118 1.03 7.27 -22.73
CA ARG A 118 1.03 5.84 -22.36
C ARG A 118 -0.34 5.41 -21.87
N LEU A 119 -1.04 6.25 -21.11
CA LEU A 119 -2.40 5.96 -20.65
C LEU A 119 -3.39 5.88 -21.83
N GLN A 120 -3.30 6.78 -22.80
CA GLN A 120 -4.11 6.75 -24.02
C GLN A 120 -3.81 5.49 -24.86
N GLN A 121 -2.54 5.09 -24.97
CA GLN A 121 -2.16 3.86 -25.65
C GLN A 121 -2.71 2.62 -24.94
N LEU A 122 -2.69 2.59 -23.61
CA LEU A 122 -3.29 1.50 -22.82
C LEU A 122 -4.80 1.43 -23.01
N ASP A 123 -5.49 2.57 -22.92
CA ASP A 123 -6.93 2.65 -23.16
C ASP A 123 -7.30 2.18 -24.58
N SER A 124 -6.57 2.63 -25.59
CA SER A 124 -6.72 2.19 -26.98
C SER A 124 -6.50 0.68 -27.11
N THR A 125 -5.48 0.15 -26.43
CA THR A 125 -5.17 -1.29 -26.43
C THR A 125 -6.32 -2.10 -25.82
N VAL A 126 -6.89 -1.65 -24.70
CA VAL A 126 -8.05 -2.29 -24.08
C VAL A 126 -9.25 -2.26 -25.01
N LYS A 127 -9.57 -1.10 -25.60
CA LYS A 127 -10.71 -0.92 -26.51
C LYS A 127 -10.61 -1.84 -27.73
N SER A 128 -9.46 -1.86 -28.40
CA SER A 128 -9.23 -2.69 -29.60
C SER A 128 -9.24 -4.19 -29.32
N ASN A 129 -8.99 -4.61 -28.08
CA ASN A 129 -8.97 -6.02 -27.69
C ASN A 129 -10.12 -6.42 -26.75
N ARG A 130 -11.15 -5.58 -26.62
CA ARG A 130 -12.24 -5.78 -25.66
C ARG A 130 -12.91 -7.16 -25.77
N ASN A 131 -13.12 -7.64 -26.99
CA ASN A 131 -13.80 -8.91 -27.25
C ASN A 131 -12.91 -10.11 -26.86
N VAL A 132 -11.59 -9.98 -27.06
CA VAL A 132 -10.61 -11.00 -26.67
C VAL A 132 -10.53 -11.12 -25.15
N ILE A 133 -10.49 -9.99 -24.44
CA ILE A 133 -10.51 -9.96 -22.97
C ILE A 133 -11.85 -10.47 -22.42
N ALA A 134 -12.97 -10.04 -23.01
CA ALA A 134 -14.31 -10.47 -22.61
C ALA A 134 -14.53 -11.97 -22.76
N ARG A 135 -13.92 -12.60 -23.79
CA ARG A 135 -13.98 -14.06 -23.98
C ARG A 135 -13.26 -14.82 -22.86
N LEU A 136 -12.07 -14.38 -22.47
CA LEU A 136 -11.30 -14.97 -21.38
C LEU A 136 -12.09 -14.98 -20.06
N PHE A 137 -12.81 -13.88 -19.78
CA PHE A 137 -13.56 -13.67 -18.54
C PHE A 137 -15.07 -13.84 -18.69
N ASN A 138 -15.55 -14.53 -19.74
CA ASN A 138 -16.98 -14.72 -19.94
C ASN A 138 -17.60 -15.44 -18.73
N PRO A 139 -18.55 -14.83 -17.99
CA PRO A 139 -19.05 -15.42 -16.75
C PRO A 139 -19.76 -16.77 -16.94
N MET A 140 -20.47 -16.94 -18.05
CA MET A 140 -21.18 -18.19 -18.36
C MET A 140 -20.20 -19.32 -18.66
N THR A 141 -19.19 -19.05 -19.50
CA THR A 141 -18.11 -20.01 -19.80
C THR A 141 -17.33 -20.39 -18.55
N LEU A 142 -16.91 -19.41 -17.73
CA LEU A 142 -16.18 -19.69 -16.50
C LEU A 142 -17.02 -20.51 -15.53
N ARG A 143 -18.33 -20.25 -15.43
CA ARG A 143 -19.23 -21.04 -14.57
C ARG A 143 -19.39 -22.47 -15.06
N SER A 144 -19.64 -22.67 -16.36
CA SER A 144 -19.82 -24.02 -16.93
C SER A 144 -18.55 -24.88 -16.80
N GLN A 145 -17.37 -24.27 -16.91
CA GLN A 145 -16.09 -24.93 -16.75
C GLN A 145 -15.62 -25.05 -15.28
N LYS A 146 -16.40 -24.56 -14.31
CA LYS A 146 -16.03 -24.50 -12.87
C LYS A 146 -14.74 -23.70 -12.60
N LEU A 147 -14.56 -22.60 -13.34
CA LEU A 147 -13.41 -21.67 -13.34
C LEU A 147 -13.77 -20.24 -12.90
N SER A 148 -14.89 -20.01 -12.22
CA SER A 148 -15.32 -18.66 -11.78
C SER A 148 -14.27 -17.91 -10.95
N ASN A 149 -13.31 -18.61 -10.34
CA ASN A 149 -12.22 -18.01 -9.57
C ASN A 149 -10.98 -17.63 -10.42
N LEU A 150 -11.02 -17.74 -11.75
CA LEU A 150 -9.89 -17.38 -12.63
C LEU A 150 -9.36 -15.96 -12.36
N PRO A 151 -10.20 -14.90 -12.27
CA PRO A 151 -9.71 -13.56 -11.92
C PRO A 151 -8.99 -13.51 -10.57
N ALA A 152 -9.47 -14.27 -9.58
CA ALA A 152 -8.85 -14.35 -8.26
C ALA A 152 -7.50 -15.08 -8.33
N LEU A 153 -7.39 -16.17 -9.10
CA LEU A 153 -6.13 -16.87 -9.35
C LEU A 153 -5.10 -15.97 -10.05
N MET A 154 -5.50 -15.19 -11.05
CA MET A 154 -4.61 -14.23 -11.72
C MET A 154 -4.12 -13.14 -10.75
N LYS A 155 -4.98 -12.64 -9.85
CA LYS A 155 -4.57 -11.70 -8.79
C LYS A 155 -3.60 -12.33 -7.80
N GLN A 156 -3.87 -13.56 -7.36
CA GLN A 156 -2.97 -14.30 -6.47
C GLN A 156 -1.61 -14.52 -7.13
N PHE A 157 -1.58 -14.85 -8.42
CA PHE A 157 -0.35 -14.98 -9.19
C PHE A 157 0.41 -13.67 -9.30
N ALA A 158 -0.27 -12.55 -9.58
CA ALA A 158 0.36 -11.23 -9.57
C ALA A 158 1.04 -10.94 -8.22
N ASN A 159 0.41 -11.32 -7.10
CA ASN A 159 1.04 -11.22 -5.77
C ASN A 159 2.23 -12.18 -5.58
N ALA A 160 2.20 -13.38 -6.17
CA ALA A 160 3.35 -14.29 -6.19
C ALA A 160 4.54 -13.66 -6.94
N LYS A 161 4.29 -13.07 -8.11
CA LYS A 161 5.29 -12.34 -8.89
C LYS A 161 5.88 -11.12 -8.15
N VAL A 162 5.07 -10.44 -7.32
CA VAL A 162 5.58 -9.40 -6.41
C VAL A 162 6.58 -9.97 -5.40
N ARG A 163 6.30 -11.15 -4.82
CA ARG A 163 7.24 -11.82 -3.89
C ARG A 163 8.54 -12.23 -4.58
N GLU A 164 8.45 -12.69 -5.83
CA GLU A 164 9.61 -12.97 -6.69
C GLU A 164 10.37 -11.71 -7.13
N GLY A 165 9.78 -10.52 -6.96
CA GLY A 165 10.42 -9.24 -7.26
C GLY A 165 10.49 -8.88 -8.73
N ASN A 166 9.69 -9.50 -9.60
CA ASN A 166 9.66 -9.17 -11.03
C ASN A 166 8.29 -9.47 -11.67
N PHE A 167 8.00 -8.85 -12.81
CA PHE A 167 6.82 -9.15 -13.64
C PHE A 167 7.20 -9.81 -14.98
N ASN A 168 8.32 -10.52 -15.01
CA ASN A 168 8.81 -11.16 -16.23
C ASN A 168 7.99 -12.43 -16.52
N ASN A 169 7.75 -12.70 -17.81
CA ASN A 169 7.14 -13.93 -18.33
C ASN A 169 5.83 -14.34 -17.63
N MET A 170 5.04 -13.38 -17.15
CA MET A 170 3.85 -13.66 -16.33
C MET A 170 2.86 -14.60 -17.02
N ALA A 171 2.63 -14.46 -18.32
CA ALA A 171 1.68 -15.31 -19.04
C ALA A 171 2.12 -16.77 -19.08
N GLN A 172 3.39 -17.02 -19.43
CA GLN A 172 3.96 -18.36 -19.46
C GLN A 172 3.99 -18.98 -18.07
N GLN A 173 4.51 -18.24 -17.08
CA GLN A 173 4.60 -18.75 -15.72
C GLN A 173 3.23 -18.93 -15.06
N PHE A 174 2.20 -18.18 -15.47
CA PHE A 174 0.84 -18.40 -14.99
C PHE A 174 0.29 -19.75 -15.47
N ILE A 175 0.58 -20.15 -16.70
CA ILE A 175 0.18 -21.46 -17.26
C ILE A 175 0.77 -22.61 -16.43
N GLU A 176 1.99 -22.44 -15.94
CA GLU A 176 2.69 -23.43 -15.11
C GLU A 176 2.23 -23.38 -13.65
N TRP A 177 2.08 -22.17 -13.08
CA TRP A 177 1.78 -21.95 -11.67
C TRP A 177 0.32 -22.24 -11.31
N ALA A 178 -0.63 -21.80 -12.13
CA ALA A 178 -2.05 -21.82 -11.74
C ALA A 178 -2.62 -23.24 -11.55
N PRO A 179 -2.25 -24.25 -12.37
CA PRO A 179 -2.60 -25.65 -12.13
C PRO A 179 -2.19 -26.18 -10.75
N THR A 180 -1.05 -25.73 -10.21
CA THR A 180 -0.55 -26.18 -8.89
C THR A 180 -1.37 -25.67 -7.70
N LYS A 181 -2.33 -24.76 -7.94
CA LYS A 181 -3.15 -24.12 -6.90
C LYS A 181 -4.59 -24.59 -6.91
N VAL A 182 -4.91 -25.62 -7.69
CA VAL A 182 -6.25 -26.18 -7.83
C VAL A 182 -6.20 -27.71 -7.87
N THR A 183 -7.36 -28.37 -7.76
CA THR A 183 -7.46 -29.82 -7.91
C THR A 183 -7.16 -30.26 -9.34
N ASP A 184 -6.70 -31.50 -9.55
CA ASP A 184 -6.30 -32.02 -10.86
C ASP A 184 -7.37 -31.88 -11.94
N ALA A 185 -8.62 -32.25 -11.61
CA ALA A 185 -9.75 -32.11 -12.53
C ALA A 185 -10.01 -30.65 -12.93
N LYS A 186 -9.67 -29.69 -12.06
CA LYS A 186 -9.77 -28.26 -12.35
C LYS A 186 -8.53 -27.74 -13.10
N ALA A 187 -7.35 -28.27 -12.80
CA ALA A 187 -6.11 -27.96 -13.50
C ALA A 187 -6.23 -28.25 -15.00
N GLN A 188 -6.80 -29.39 -15.39
CA GLN A 188 -7.03 -29.73 -16.81
C GLN A 188 -7.91 -28.70 -17.53
N ARG A 189 -9.07 -28.37 -16.94
CA ARG A 189 -10.00 -27.36 -17.50
C ARG A 189 -9.36 -25.98 -17.55
N LEU A 190 -8.64 -25.59 -16.51
CA LEU A 190 -7.94 -24.31 -16.41
C LEU A 190 -6.87 -24.19 -17.50
N THR A 191 -6.03 -25.21 -17.64
CA THR A 191 -4.97 -25.25 -18.66
C THR A 191 -5.56 -25.16 -20.06
N GLN A 192 -6.65 -25.87 -20.34
CA GLN A 192 -7.33 -25.80 -21.63
C GLN A 192 -7.86 -24.39 -21.90
N HIS A 193 -8.64 -23.82 -20.97
CA HIS A 193 -9.22 -22.48 -21.11
C HIS A 193 -8.14 -21.40 -21.30
N VAL A 194 -7.05 -21.47 -20.54
CA VAL A 194 -5.94 -20.52 -20.63
C VAL A 194 -5.19 -20.68 -21.96
N LYS A 195 -4.97 -21.90 -22.46
CA LYS A 195 -4.32 -22.14 -23.76
C LYS A 195 -5.18 -21.64 -24.93
N GLU A 196 -6.47 -21.93 -24.92
CA GLU A 196 -7.43 -21.44 -25.93
C GLU A 196 -7.51 -19.91 -25.95
N ASN A 197 -7.24 -19.27 -24.80
CA ASN A 197 -7.26 -17.82 -24.64
C ASN A 197 -5.85 -17.24 -24.41
N ALA A 198 -4.78 -17.89 -24.89
CA ALA A 198 -3.39 -17.52 -24.57
C ALA A 198 -3.07 -16.05 -24.91
N ARG A 199 -3.55 -15.56 -26.07
CA ARG A 199 -3.43 -14.14 -26.46
C ARG A 199 -4.07 -13.20 -25.44
N ALA A 200 -5.24 -13.55 -24.90
CA ALA A 200 -5.93 -12.74 -23.90
C ALA A 200 -5.17 -12.71 -22.57
N VAL A 201 -4.63 -13.86 -22.15
CA VAL A 201 -3.85 -13.99 -20.92
C VAL A 201 -2.56 -13.18 -20.99
N ASP A 202 -1.83 -13.29 -22.11
CA ASP A 202 -0.65 -12.46 -22.38
C ASP A 202 -0.98 -10.97 -22.34
N LEU A 203 -2.05 -10.56 -23.03
CA LEU A 203 -2.48 -9.17 -23.06
C LEU A 203 -2.85 -8.64 -21.67
N VAL A 204 -3.61 -9.40 -20.87
CA VAL A 204 -4.02 -8.96 -19.52
C VAL A 204 -2.80 -8.75 -18.62
N PHE A 205 -1.80 -9.64 -18.67
CA PHE A 205 -0.60 -9.45 -17.88
C PHE A 205 0.29 -8.30 -18.40
N LYS A 206 0.37 -8.09 -19.71
CA LYS A 206 1.04 -6.91 -20.29
C LYS A 206 0.39 -5.60 -19.86
N LEU A 207 -0.94 -5.53 -19.91
CA LEU A 207 -1.70 -4.37 -19.41
C LEU A 207 -1.48 -4.14 -17.91
N PHE A 208 -1.54 -5.22 -17.11
CA PHE A 208 -1.24 -5.16 -15.68
C PHE A 208 0.16 -4.61 -15.41
N ASN A 209 1.18 -5.12 -16.10
CA ASN A 209 2.56 -4.69 -15.93
C ASN A 209 2.75 -3.23 -16.34
N ALA A 210 2.18 -2.81 -17.48
CA ALA A 210 2.26 -1.42 -17.93
C ALA A 210 1.62 -0.44 -16.93
N ILE A 211 0.45 -0.79 -16.37
CA ILE A 211 -0.20 -0.01 -15.31
C ILE A 211 0.67 0.01 -14.05
N ALA A 212 1.27 -1.12 -13.66
CA ALA A 212 2.16 -1.20 -12.52
C ALA A 212 3.39 -0.29 -12.68
N VAL A 213 4.02 -0.27 -13.86
CA VAL A 213 5.14 0.60 -14.19
C VAL A 213 4.76 2.08 -14.08
N ILE A 214 3.63 2.50 -14.67
CA ILE A 214 3.17 3.90 -14.58
C ILE A 214 2.91 4.28 -13.11
N LYS A 215 2.25 3.42 -12.34
CA LYS A 215 2.02 3.68 -10.91
C LYS A 215 3.34 3.80 -10.13
N THR A 216 4.31 2.93 -10.42
CA THR A 216 5.63 3.00 -9.80
C THR A 216 6.37 4.30 -10.17
N GLN A 217 6.29 4.75 -11.42
CA GLN A 217 6.87 6.03 -11.83
C GLN A 217 6.27 7.20 -11.05
N ILE A 218 4.94 7.25 -10.92
CA ILE A 218 4.24 8.28 -10.12
C ILE A 218 4.69 8.22 -8.66
N VAL A 219 4.68 7.04 -8.04
CA VAL A 219 5.11 6.87 -6.64
C VAL A 219 6.54 7.35 -6.44
N ARG A 220 7.48 6.96 -7.31
CA ARG A 220 8.88 7.36 -7.20
C ARG A 220 9.09 8.86 -7.43
N SER A 221 8.29 9.48 -8.30
CA SER A 221 8.29 10.93 -8.46
C SER A 221 7.80 11.64 -7.19
N LEU A 222 6.77 11.10 -6.52
CA LEU A 222 6.27 11.62 -5.25
C LEU A 222 7.27 11.44 -4.10
N ASP A 223 7.99 10.31 -4.06
CA ASP A 223 9.01 10.02 -3.05
C ASP A 223 10.13 11.07 -3.03
N GLN A 224 10.39 11.73 -4.17
CA GLN A 224 11.43 12.75 -4.32
C GLN A 224 11.00 14.17 -3.91
N GLN A 225 9.71 14.38 -3.61
CA GLN A 225 9.13 15.71 -3.43
C GLN A 225 8.72 16.03 -1.99
N GLY A 226 8.93 15.11 -1.05
CA GLY A 226 8.64 15.34 0.36
C GLY A 226 9.61 16.34 1.00
N SER A 227 9.09 17.39 1.63
CA SER A 227 9.87 18.26 2.53
C SER A 227 9.76 17.79 3.98
N GLY A 228 10.89 17.80 4.70
CA GLY A 228 10.93 17.60 6.16
C GLY A 228 10.88 16.14 6.66
N ILE A 229 10.46 15.18 5.84
CA ILE A 229 10.53 13.74 6.17
C ILE A 229 11.08 13.01 4.94
N THR A 230 12.13 12.21 5.14
CA THR A 230 12.58 11.24 4.15
C THR A 230 12.23 9.83 4.60
N ALA A 231 11.83 8.99 3.65
CA ALA A 231 11.50 7.60 3.90
C ALA A 231 12.38 6.67 3.07
N SER A 232 12.71 5.52 3.64
CA SER A 232 13.46 4.48 2.96
C SER A 232 12.93 3.09 3.28
N ILE A 233 13.13 2.19 2.33
CA ILE A 233 12.83 0.75 2.44
C ILE A 233 14.11 0.03 2.07
N ASP A 234 14.66 -0.72 3.02
CA ASP A 234 15.91 -1.46 2.86
C ASP A 234 17.08 -0.59 2.35
N GLY A 235 17.15 0.66 2.82
CA GLY A 235 18.20 1.63 2.49
C GLY A 235 17.96 2.45 1.22
N GLU A 236 16.96 2.11 0.41
CA GLU A 236 16.59 2.88 -0.79
C GLU A 236 15.41 3.81 -0.50
N SER A 237 15.39 5.01 -1.11
CA SER A 237 14.26 5.94 -0.98
C SER A 237 12.92 5.28 -1.34
N GLY A 238 11.90 5.44 -0.51
CA GLY A 238 10.56 4.94 -0.80
C GLY A 238 9.59 4.99 0.38
N HIS A 239 8.33 5.30 0.10
CA HIS A 239 7.23 5.29 1.06
C HIS A 239 6.32 4.05 0.92
N GLU A 240 5.37 3.91 1.86
CA GLU A 240 4.31 2.89 1.84
C GLU A 240 3.32 3.06 0.67
N GLY A 241 3.30 4.26 0.09
CA GLY A 241 2.44 4.65 -1.01
C GLY A 241 1.61 5.89 -0.70
N TYR A 242 0.81 6.28 -1.69
CA TYR A 242 0.05 7.52 -1.70
C TYR A 242 -1.43 7.23 -1.94
N VAL A 243 -2.31 8.06 -1.36
CA VAL A 243 -3.76 7.95 -1.54
C VAL A 243 -4.29 9.23 -2.18
N ALA A 244 -4.97 9.09 -3.32
CA ALA A 244 -5.63 10.20 -4.01
C ALA A 244 -6.88 9.69 -4.75
N GLY A 245 -7.99 10.42 -4.67
CA GLY A 245 -9.23 10.07 -5.38
C GLY A 245 -9.79 8.69 -5.03
N GLY A 246 -9.61 8.23 -3.80
CA GLY A 246 -10.01 6.88 -3.35
C GLY A 246 -9.11 5.74 -3.87
N LEU A 247 -8.04 6.05 -4.59
CA LEU A 247 -7.07 5.08 -5.10
C LEU A 247 -5.79 5.10 -4.27
N LYS A 248 -5.21 3.92 -4.05
CA LYS A 248 -3.89 3.73 -3.44
C LYS A 248 -2.84 3.42 -4.52
N TYR A 249 -1.75 4.18 -4.51
CA TYR A 249 -0.59 4.05 -5.39
C TYR A 249 0.59 3.52 -4.57
N VAL A 250 1.19 2.41 -4.99
CA VAL A 250 2.21 1.70 -4.23
C VAL A 250 3.27 1.17 -5.18
N ASP A 251 4.55 1.37 -4.86
CA ASP A 251 5.63 0.63 -5.53
C ASP A 251 5.56 -0.83 -5.07
N ARG A 252 5.00 -1.69 -5.94
CA ARG A 252 4.79 -3.11 -5.63
C ARG A 252 6.11 -3.86 -5.50
N LEU A 253 7.14 -3.49 -6.26
CA LEU A 253 8.41 -4.22 -6.30
C LEU A 253 9.41 -3.75 -5.23
N ARG A 254 9.17 -2.58 -4.61
CA ARG A 254 9.88 -2.12 -3.42
C ARG A 254 9.07 -2.36 -2.14
N PHE A 255 8.05 -1.54 -1.87
CA PHE A 255 7.30 -1.60 -0.61
C PHE A 255 6.54 -2.92 -0.42
N SER A 256 5.70 -3.33 -1.38
CA SER A 256 4.88 -4.54 -1.17
C SER A 256 5.75 -5.79 -1.02
N ARG A 257 6.85 -5.87 -1.77
CA ARG A 257 7.83 -6.96 -1.65
C ARG A 257 8.49 -6.99 -0.28
N SER A 258 9.06 -5.87 0.18
CA SER A 258 9.72 -5.79 1.49
C SER A 258 8.73 -6.09 2.63
N ASN A 259 7.53 -5.53 2.55
CA ASN A 259 6.47 -5.81 3.53
C ASN A 259 6.05 -7.29 3.51
N PHE A 260 5.94 -7.94 2.34
CA PHE A 260 5.65 -9.38 2.28
C PHE A 260 6.79 -10.21 2.88
N ALA A 261 8.05 -9.84 2.66
CA ALA A 261 9.20 -10.54 3.22
C ALA A 261 9.22 -10.48 4.75
N LYS A 262 8.88 -9.33 5.34
CA LYS A 262 8.79 -9.14 6.80
C LYS A 262 7.65 -9.91 7.46
N ASN A 263 6.55 -10.18 6.73
CA ASN A 263 5.37 -10.90 7.26
C ASN A 263 5.37 -12.41 6.94
N LEU A 264 6.48 -12.97 6.44
CA LEU A 264 6.67 -14.42 6.27
C LEU A 264 7.30 -15.08 7.51
N GLN A 265 7.69 -14.28 8.51
CA GLN A 265 8.19 -14.69 9.82
C GLN A 265 7.07 -14.62 10.85
#